data_AF-A0A524CF50-F1
#
_entry.id   AF-A0A524CF50-F1
#
_cell.length_a   1.000
_cell.length_b   1.000
_cell.length_c   1.000
_cell.angle_alpha   90.00
_cell.angle_beta   90.00
_cell.angle_gamma   90.00
#
_symmetry.space_group_name_H-M   'P 1'
#
loop_
_entity.id
_entity.type
_entity.pdbx_description
1 polymer ?
#
loop_
_entity_poly.entity_id
_entity_poly.type
_entity_poly.pdbx_seq_one_letter_code
_entity_poly.pdbx_strand_id
1 'polypeptide(L)'
;MIENTVWIFVWALIIGIALTYVFIILNHFKKKERPKKATSYKCMDGDTVKSRGEVMIDNLLTKLDINHIYEKRIQVKGNPIKCDWYLTDYDIYIEYWGGFDKEYLKRKKQKIKLYKKGILNLVSIEDIDLKNIYKNLPEKLSEYIDIEEIEDTKYCPNCGKILDSRF
;
A
#
# COMPACT_ATOMS: atom_id res chain seq x y z
N MET A 1 52.58 -43.37 12.16
CA MET A 1 51.81 -42.26 12.78
C MET A 1 51.50 -41.13 11.81
N ILE A 2 52.42 -40.75 10.92
CA ILE A 2 52.26 -39.62 9.98
C ILE A 2 51.17 -39.86 8.92
N GLU A 3 51.07 -41.09 8.39
CA GLU A 3 50.10 -41.41 7.32
C GLU A 3 48.64 -41.20 7.74
N ASN A 4 48.25 -41.65 8.93
CA ASN A 4 46.89 -41.45 9.44
C ASN A 4 46.55 -39.96 9.63
N THR A 5 47.54 -39.15 10.04
CA THR A 5 47.35 -37.71 10.20
C THR A 5 47.10 -37.02 8.86
N VAL A 6 47.80 -37.43 7.80
CA VAL A 6 47.59 -36.92 6.44
C VAL A 6 46.18 -37.25 5.94
N TRP A 7 45.73 -38.49 6.12
CA TRP A 7 44.36 -38.89 5.73
C TRP A 7 43.28 -38.15 6.53
N ILE A 8 43.50 -37.86 7.81
CA ILE A 8 42.57 -37.05 8.62
C ILE A 8 42.41 -35.64 8.02
N PHE A 9 43.51 -34.99 7.61
CA PHE A 9 43.44 -33.66 6.99
C PHE A 9 42.76 -33.69 5.61
N VAL A 10 42.99 -34.74 4.81
CA VAL A 10 42.33 -34.93 3.51
C VAL A 10 40.82 -35.09 3.69
N TRP A 11 40.39 -35.94 4.62
CA TRP A 11 38.96 -36.14 4.92
C TRP A 11 38.31 -34.86 5.50
N ALA A 12 39.01 -34.11 6.35
CA ALA A 12 38.52 -32.84 6.87
C ALA A 12 38.28 -31.79 5.77
N LEU A 13 39.16 -31.72 4.77
CA LEU A 13 39.01 -30.82 3.61
C LEU A 13 37.82 -31.20 2.74
N ILE A 14 37.64 -32.49 2.45
CA ILE A 14 36.52 -33.01 1.65
C ILE A 14 35.19 -32.74 2.36
N ILE A 15 35.12 -32.99 3.67
CA ILE A 15 33.93 -32.71 4.48
C ILE A 15 33.63 -31.20 4.48
N GLY A 16 34.64 -30.34 4.62
CA GLY A 16 34.46 -28.89 4.53
C GLY A 16 33.87 -28.42 3.20
N ILE A 17 34.36 -28.98 2.08
CA ILE A 17 33.84 -28.67 0.74
C ILE A 17 32.39 -29.19 0.59
N ALA A 18 32.10 -30.39 1.08
CA ALA A 18 30.74 -30.94 1.07
C ALA A 18 29.77 -30.07 1.89
N LEU A 19 30.18 -29.62 3.09
CA LEU A 19 29.38 -28.76 3.95
C LEU A 19 29.11 -27.39 3.31
N THR A 20 30.10 -26.79 2.64
CA THR A 20 29.90 -25.53 1.92
C THR A 20 28.99 -25.69 0.71
N TYR A 21 29.12 -26.79 -0.04
CA TYR A 21 28.22 -27.10 -1.16
C TYR A 21 26.78 -27.31 -0.68
N VAL A 22 26.59 -28.03 0.42
CA VAL A 22 25.28 -28.20 1.08
C VAL A 22 24.74 -26.85 1.56
N PHE A 23 25.56 -25.99 2.15
CA PHE A 23 25.14 -24.65 2.58
C PHE A 23 24.71 -23.75 1.41
N ILE A 24 25.42 -23.81 0.28
CA ILE A 24 25.05 -23.10 -0.96
C ILE A 24 23.72 -23.62 -1.49
N ILE A 25 23.52 -24.94 -1.53
CA ILE A 25 22.27 -25.57 -1.94
C ILE A 25 21.11 -25.15 -1.02
N LEU A 26 21.30 -25.23 0.30
CA LEU A 26 20.29 -24.82 1.28
C LEU A 26 19.91 -23.34 1.16
N ASN A 27 20.87 -22.46 0.86
CA ASN A 27 20.59 -21.04 0.59
C ASN A 27 19.88 -20.82 -0.75
N HIS A 28 20.17 -21.63 -1.78
CA HIS A 28 19.47 -21.58 -3.07
C HIS A 28 18.01 -22.06 -2.93
N PHE A 29 17.75 -22.96 -1.99
CA PHE A 29 16.41 -23.43 -1.63
C PHE A 29 15.68 -22.56 -0.59
N LYS A 30 16.20 -21.39 -0.19
CA LYS A 30 15.40 -20.40 0.55
C LYS A 30 14.12 -20.12 -0.26
N LYS A 31 13.02 -20.67 0.24
CA LYS A 31 11.75 -20.84 -0.44
C LYS A 31 11.27 -19.55 -1.10
N LYS A 32 10.89 -19.66 -2.37
CA LYS A 32 9.96 -18.73 -3.02
C LYS A 32 8.66 -18.75 -2.24
N GLU A 33 8.46 -17.77 -1.35
CA GLU A 33 7.23 -17.66 -0.58
C GLU A 33 6.05 -17.60 -1.55
N ARG A 34 5.07 -18.48 -1.35
CA ARG A 34 3.82 -18.39 -2.11
C ARG A 34 3.15 -17.09 -1.68
N PRO A 35 2.72 -16.22 -2.62
CA PRO A 35 2.01 -15.01 -2.22
C PRO A 35 0.79 -15.45 -1.41
N LYS A 36 0.62 -14.89 -0.20
CA LYS A 36 -0.62 -15.05 0.55
C LYS A 36 -1.78 -14.71 -0.39
N LYS A 37 -2.82 -15.55 -0.42
CA LYS A 37 -4.02 -15.32 -1.23
C LYS A 37 -4.44 -13.87 -1.05
N ALA A 38 -4.48 -13.11 -2.15
CA ALA A 38 -4.80 -11.69 -2.08
C ALA A 38 -6.20 -11.55 -1.47
N THR A 39 -6.29 -10.80 -0.37
CA THR A 39 -7.58 -10.46 0.20
C THR A 39 -8.30 -9.52 -0.77
N SER A 40 -9.59 -9.73 -0.97
CA SER A 40 -10.43 -8.90 -1.82
C SER A 40 -11.63 -8.43 -1.02
N TYR A 41 -11.92 -7.13 -1.07
CA TYR A 41 -13.07 -6.51 -0.43
C TYR A 41 -13.91 -5.81 -1.48
N LYS A 42 -15.24 -5.86 -1.31
CA LYS A 42 -16.18 -5.14 -2.18
C LYS A 42 -16.50 -3.77 -1.60
N CYS A 43 -16.49 -2.75 -2.46
CA CYS A 43 -16.86 -1.38 -2.15
C CYS A 43 -18.31 -1.11 -2.57
N MET A 44 -18.85 0.03 -2.14
CA MET A 44 -20.27 0.38 -2.29
C MET A 44 -20.68 0.60 -3.76
N ASP A 45 -19.76 1.12 -4.56
CA ASP A 45 -19.89 1.36 -6.00
C ASP A 45 -19.66 0.10 -6.86
N GLY A 46 -19.20 -0.99 -6.23
CA GLY A 46 -18.95 -2.29 -6.87
C GLY A 46 -17.47 -2.63 -7.07
N ASP A 47 -16.56 -1.69 -6.80
CA ASP A 47 -15.12 -1.90 -6.94
C ASP A 47 -14.59 -2.97 -5.99
N THR A 48 -13.45 -3.54 -6.35
CA THR A 48 -12.82 -4.64 -5.59
C THR A 48 -11.40 -4.31 -5.22
N VAL A 49 -11.20 -4.00 -3.94
CA VAL A 49 -9.95 -3.49 -3.39
C VAL A 49 -9.23 -4.52 -2.51
N LYS A 50 -7.99 -4.23 -2.11
CA LYS A 50 -7.08 -5.22 -1.52
C LYS A 50 -6.92 -5.11 -0.01
N SER A 51 -7.38 -4.02 0.58
CA SER A 51 -7.26 -3.75 2.01
C SER A 51 -8.50 -3.07 2.59
N ARG A 52 -8.71 -3.18 3.90
CA ARG A 52 -9.79 -2.46 4.59
C ARG A 52 -9.59 -0.94 4.55
N GLY A 53 -8.34 -0.48 4.55
CA GLY A 53 -8.01 0.94 4.38
C GLY A 53 -8.45 1.46 3.01
N GLU A 54 -8.22 0.68 1.95
CA GLU A 54 -8.74 1.00 0.62
C GLU A 54 -10.27 1.07 0.61
N VAL A 55 -10.99 0.14 1.24
CA VAL A 55 -12.46 0.20 1.33
C VAL A 55 -12.94 1.50 1.98
N MET A 56 -12.27 1.94 3.06
CA MET A 56 -12.64 3.18 3.75
C MET A 56 -12.48 4.41 2.86
N ILE A 57 -11.39 4.47 2.09
CA ILE A 57 -11.10 5.58 1.17
C ILE A 57 -12.09 5.56 -0.01
N ASP A 58 -12.24 4.40 -0.65
CA ASP A 58 -13.08 4.19 -1.84
C ASP A 58 -14.56 4.54 -1.58
N ASN A 59 -15.10 4.01 -0.46
CA ASN A 59 -16.47 4.30 -0.06
C ASN A 59 -16.65 5.78 0.33
N LEU A 60 -15.62 6.44 0.87
CA LEU A 60 -15.70 7.86 1.18
C LEU A 60 -15.69 8.72 -0.10
N LEU A 61 -14.86 8.37 -1.09
CA LEU A 61 -14.90 9.01 -2.41
C LEU A 61 -16.28 8.87 -3.05
N THR A 62 -16.85 7.65 -2.99
CA THR A 62 -18.22 7.38 -3.45
C THR A 62 -19.25 8.22 -2.69
N LYS A 63 -19.15 8.29 -1.35
CA LYS A 63 -20.07 9.06 -0.49
C LYS A 63 -20.02 10.56 -0.77
N LEU A 64 -18.86 11.07 -1.15
CA LEU A 64 -18.64 12.47 -1.54
C LEU A 64 -19.06 12.75 -2.99
N ASP A 65 -19.64 11.78 -3.70
CA ASP A 65 -20.02 11.87 -5.11
C ASP A 65 -18.82 12.22 -6.04
N ILE A 66 -17.61 11.78 -5.65
CA ILE A 66 -16.40 12.01 -6.41
C ILE A 66 -16.18 10.84 -7.37
N ASN A 67 -16.26 11.11 -8.68
CA ASN A 67 -15.96 10.11 -9.71
C ASN A 67 -14.49 9.68 -9.66
N HIS A 68 -14.25 8.38 -9.50
CA HIS A 68 -12.92 7.82 -9.38
C HIS A 68 -12.74 6.52 -10.15
N ILE A 69 -11.48 6.22 -10.51
CA ILE A 69 -11.08 4.97 -11.14
C ILE A 69 -10.03 4.29 -10.26
N TYR A 70 -10.35 3.11 -9.74
CA TYR A 70 -9.40 2.29 -8.99
C TYR A 70 -8.31 1.69 -9.90
N GLU A 71 -7.06 1.67 -9.41
CA GLU A 71 -5.89 1.09 -10.07
C GLU A 71 -5.58 1.59 -11.49
N LYS A 72 -5.83 2.88 -11.79
CA LYS A 72 -5.53 3.46 -13.12
C LYS A 72 -4.04 3.40 -13.45
N ARG A 73 -3.72 2.93 -14.65
CA ARG A 73 -2.35 2.92 -15.20
C ARG A 73 -2.12 4.14 -16.07
N ILE A 74 -1.01 4.83 -15.84
CA ILE A 74 -0.58 5.98 -16.63
C ILE A 74 0.91 5.86 -16.98
N GLN A 75 1.34 6.57 -18.02
CA GLN A 75 2.76 6.64 -18.41
C GLN A 75 3.33 8.00 -18.07
N VAL A 76 4.38 8.03 -17.25
CA VAL A 76 5.09 9.27 -16.90
C VAL A 76 6.50 9.22 -17.46
N LYS A 77 6.75 10.03 -18.50
CA LYS A 77 8.05 10.10 -19.20
C LYS A 77 8.56 8.70 -19.58
N GLY A 78 7.69 7.86 -20.15
CA GLY A 78 7.98 6.49 -20.56
C GLY A 78 7.99 5.44 -19.44
N ASN A 79 7.75 5.82 -18.18
CA ASN A 79 7.67 4.88 -17.06
C ASN A 79 6.21 4.62 -16.71
N PRO A 80 5.73 3.36 -16.74
CA PRO A 80 4.38 3.05 -16.31
C PRO A 80 4.28 3.17 -14.79
N ILE A 81 3.27 3.88 -14.31
CA ILE A 81 2.86 3.87 -12.91
C ILE A 81 1.39 3.50 -12.82
N LYS A 82 1.01 2.87 -11.72
CA LYS A 82 -0.37 2.50 -11.41
C LYS A 82 -0.77 3.25 -10.14
N CYS A 83 -1.64 4.24 -10.23
CA CYS A 83 -2.15 4.95 -9.06
C CYS A 83 -3.19 4.08 -8.33
N ASP A 84 -3.49 4.40 -7.08
CA ASP A 84 -4.51 3.64 -6.34
C ASP A 84 -5.90 4.14 -6.73
N TRP A 85 -6.12 5.46 -6.77
CA TRP A 85 -7.31 6.07 -7.37
C TRP A 85 -6.94 7.24 -8.28
N TYR A 86 -7.74 7.42 -9.33
CA TYR A 86 -7.70 8.60 -10.19
C TYR A 86 -9.06 9.29 -10.18
N LEU A 87 -9.11 10.53 -9.71
CA LEU A 87 -10.33 11.34 -9.72
C LEU A 87 -10.47 12.00 -11.09
N THR A 88 -11.46 11.58 -11.87
CA THR A 88 -11.54 11.91 -13.30
C THR A 88 -11.79 13.38 -13.55
N ASP A 89 -12.63 13.98 -12.73
CA ASP A 89 -13.17 15.32 -12.99
C ASP A 89 -12.17 16.42 -12.63
N TYR A 90 -11.17 16.07 -11.82
CA TYR A 90 -10.20 17.01 -11.24
C TYR A 90 -8.74 16.73 -11.66
N ASP A 91 -8.49 15.65 -12.41
CA ASP A 91 -7.15 15.16 -12.76
C ASP A 91 -6.22 14.98 -11.53
N ILE A 92 -6.77 14.36 -10.47
CA ILE A 92 -6.07 14.12 -9.20
C ILE A 92 -5.76 12.63 -9.06
N TYR A 93 -4.59 12.32 -8.52
CA TYR A 93 -4.12 10.97 -8.24
C TYR A 93 -4.01 10.78 -6.74
N ILE A 94 -4.64 9.72 -6.21
CA ILE A 94 -4.55 9.37 -4.79
C ILE A 94 -3.70 8.12 -4.63
N GLU A 95 -2.88 8.13 -3.58
CA GLU A 95 -2.07 7.00 -3.13
C GLU A 95 -2.31 6.72 -1.66
N TYR A 96 -2.53 5.45 -1.30
CA TYR A 96 -2.61 5.02 0.09
C TYR A 96 -1.33 4.30 0.53
N TRP A 97 -0.66 4.92 1.50
CA TRP A 97 0.64 4.52 2.00
C TRP A 97 0.57 3.64 3.27
N GLY A 98 -0.16 2.52 3.22
CA GLY A 98 -0.37 1.62 4.38
C GLY A 98 0.80 0.70 4.76
N GLY A 99 1.90 0.69 4.01
CA GLY A 99 3.07 -0.17 4.26
C GLY A 99 4.23 0.54 4.95
N PHE A 100 5.08 -0.22 5.66
CA PHE A 100 6.18 0.36 6.46
C PHE A 100 7.56 -0.30 6.25
N ASP A 101 7.65 -1.39 5.48
CA ASP A 101 8.94 -2.08 5.27
C ASP A 101 9.90 -1.27 4.36
N LYS A 102 11.19 -1.59 4.42
CA LYS A 102 12.25 -0.84 3.70
C LYS A 102 12.05 -0.86 2.18
N GLU A 103 11.59 -1.98 1.61
CA GLU A 103 11.36 -2.09 0.17
C GLU A 103 10.14 -1.29 -0.25
N TYR A 104 9.07 -1.33 0.55
CA TYR A 104 7.89 -0.50 0.41
C TYR A 104 8.24 0.98 0.43
N LEU A 105 9.01 1.44 1.42
CA LEU A 105 9.44 2.84 1.52
C LEU A 105 10.30 3.26 0.30
N LYS A 106 11.13 2.36 -0.24
CA LYS A 106 11.87 2.60 -1.48
C LYS A 106 10.92 2.78 -2.67
N ARG A 107 9.94 1.90 -2.83
CA ARG A 107 8.91 1.98 -3.89
C ARG A 107 8.07 3.25 -3.78
N LYS A 108 7.60 3.59 -2.57
CA LYS A 108 6.90 4.85 -2.28
C LYS A 108 7.72 6.06 -2.73
N LYS A 109 8.98 6.15 -2.32
CA LYS A 109 9.89 7.23 -2.74
C LYS A 109 10.07 7.31 -4.25
N GLN A 110 10.19 6.17 -4.94
CA GLN A 110 10.28 6.13 -6.40
C GLN A 110 8.99 6.60 -7.07
N LYS A 111 7.83 6.15 -6.59
CA LYS A 111 6.52 6.54 -7.12
C LYS A 111 6.28 8.05 -6.97
N ILE A 112 6.54 8.61 -5.78
CA ILE A 112 6.46 10.06 -5.52
C ILE A 112 7.38 10.86 -6.48
N LYS A 113 8.60 10.37 -6.74
CA LYS A 113 9.51 11.02 -7.71
C LYS A 113 8.93 11.03 -9.12
N LEU A 114 8.23 9.97 -9.53
CA LEU A 114 7.58 9.90 -10.83
C LEU A 114 6.42 10.90 -10.93
N TYR A 115 5.55 10.97 -9.92
CA TYR A 115 4.50 12.00 -9.88
C TYR A 115 5.06 13.42 -10.02
N LYS A 116 6.12 13.74 -9.26
CA LYS A 116 6.81 15.05 -9.36
C LYS A 116 7.40 15.29 -10.75
N LYS A 117 8.04 14.29 -11.36
CA LYS A 117 8.60 14.39 -12.72
C LYS A 117 7.52 14.58 -13.78
N GLY A 118 6.32 14.06 -13.53
CA GLY A 118 5.15 14.20 -14.38
C GLY A 118 4.36 15.49 -14.18
N ILE A 119 4.65 16.26 -13.12
CA ILE A 119 3.84 17.44 -12.71
C ILE A 119 2.37 17.02 -12.52
N LEU A 120 2.16 15.94 -11.76
CA LEU A 120 0.83 15.38 -11.51
C LEU A 120 0.36 15.76 -10.10
N ASN A 121 -0.93 16.05 -9.95
CA ASN A 121 -1.57 16.36 -8.67
C ASN A 121 -1.67 15.07 -7.83
N LEU A 122 -0.78 14.93 -6.85
CA LEU A 122 -0.71 13.75 -5.99
C LEU A 122 -1.23 14.08 -4.59
N VAL A 123 -2.30 13.40 -4.19
CA VAL A 123 -2.78 13.35 -2.81
C VAL A 123 -2.28 12.07 -2.15
N SER A 124 -1.52 12.23 -1.07
CA SER A 124 -0.94 11.12 -0.31
C SER A 124 -1.73 10.89 0.98
N ILE A 125 -2.29 9.69 1.12
CA ILE A 125 -2.98 9.22 2.33
C ILE A 125 -2.04 8.27 3.06
N GLU A 126 -1.70 8.56 4.30
CA GLU A 126 -0.91 7.70 5.17
C GLU A 126 -1.82 6.81 6.03
N ASP A 127 -1.27 5.73 6.60
CA ASP A 127 -2.04 4.87 7.52
C ASP A 127 -2.64 5.63 8.71
N ILE A 128 -1.93 6.65 9.21
CA ILE A 128 -2.42 7.49 10.30
C ILE A 128 -3.68 8.29 9.94
N ASP A 129 -3.86 8.63 8.66
CA ASP A 129 -5.01 9.40 8.20
C ASP A 129 -6.32 8.59 8.33
N LEU A 130 -6.22 7.26 8.30
CA LEU A 130 -7.38 6.37 8.47
C LEU A 130 -8.05 6.50 9.85
N LYS A 131 -7.34 7.02 10.86
CA LYS A 131 -7.92 7.24 12.20
C LYS A 131 -9.15 8.14 12.15
N ASN A 132 -9.15 9.12 11.25
CA ASN A 132 -10.31 9.96 10.97
C ASN A 132 -10.35 10.30 9.47
N ILE A 133 -10.60 9.29 8.64
CA ILE A 133 -10.60 9.46 7.18
C ILE A 133 -11.65 10.47 6.72
N TYR A 134 -12.81 10.55 7.40
CA TYR A 134 -13.90 11.48 7.08
C TYR A 134 -13.50 12.95 7.23
N LYS A 135 -12.50 13.25 8.07
CA LYS A 135 -11.89 14.59 8.15
C LYS A 135 -10.69 14.71 7.22
N ASN A 136 -9.75 13.77 7.33
CA ASN A 136 -8.42 13.91 6.75
C ASN A 136 -8.43 13.82 5.22
N LEU A 137 -9.32 13.02 4.61
CA LEU A 137 -9.40 12.94 3.16
C LEU A 137 -9.98 14.23 2.54
N PRO A 138 -11.15 14.75 2.98
CA PRO A 138 -11.64 16.04 2.52
C PRO A 138 -10.65 17.18 2.71
N GLU A 139 -9.97 17.26 3.86
CA GLU A 139 -8.97 18.30 4.13
C GLU A 139 -7.78 18.24 3.17
N LYS A 140 -7.40 17.05 2.69
CA LYS A 140 -6.35 16.89 1.67
C LYS A 140 -6.83 17.18 0.26
N LEU A 141 -8.11 16.96 -0.01
CA LEU A 141 -8.71 17.24 -1.31
C LEU A 141 -9.10 18.72 -1.47
N SER A 142 -9.30 19.45 -0.38
CA SER A 142 -9.71 20.86 -0.40
C SER A 142 -8.69 21.80 -1.05
N GLU A 143 -7.44 21.36 -1.21
CA GLU A 143 -6.44 22.06 -2.03
C GLU A 143 -6.81 22.11 -3.53
N TYR A 144 -7.72 21.24 -3.98
CA TYR A 144 -8.05 21.03 -5.39
C TYR A 144 -9.56 21.03 -5.69
N ILE A 145 -10.40 20.72 -4.70
CA ILE A 145 -11.83 20.53 -4.84
C ILE A 145 -12.55 21.34 -3.77
N ASP A 146 -13.55 22.13 -4.15
CA ASP A 146 -14.47 22.74 -3.20
C ASP A 146 -15.44 21.65 -2.70
N ILE A 147 -15.18 21.14 -1.50
CA ILE A 147 -16.01 20.11 -0.85
C ILE A 147 -16.92 20.82 0.16
N GLU A 148 -18.24 20.66 0.01
CA GLU A 148 -19.19 21.04 1.06
C GLU A 148 -18.92 20.19 2.31
N GLU A 149 -18.74 20.83 3.46
CA GLU A 149 -18.42 20.11 4.71
C GLU A 149 -19.47 19.02 4.98
N ILE A 150 -19.01 17.78 5.17
CA ILE A 150 -19.88 16.71 5.67
C ILE A 150 -20.27 17.12 7.09
N GLU A 151 -21.54 17.45 7.30
CA GLU A 151 -22.06 17.69 8.65
C GLU A 151 -21.78 16.45 9.54
N ASP A 152 -20.86 16.57 10.49
CA ASP A 152 -20.58 15.56 11.53
C ASP A 152 -21.67 15.59 12.60
N THR A 153 -22.92 15.42 12.17
CA THR A 153 -24.04 15.29 13.08
C THR A 153 -23.96 13.92 13.72
N LYS A 154 -23.65 13.90 15.03
CA LYS A 154 -23.72 12.66 15.80
C LYS A 154 -25.19 12.24 15.88
N TYR A 155 -25.51 11.00 15.53
CA TYR A 155 -26.88 10.49 15.66
C TYR A 155 -26.99 9.54 16.86
N CYS A 156 -28.10 9.62 17.59
CA CYS A 156 -28.42 8.66 18.63
C CYS A 156 -28.75 7.29 17.98
N PRO A 157 -28.00 6.21 18.25
CA PRO A 157 -28.24 4.90 17.62
C PRO A 157 -29.58 4.27 18.02
N ASN A 158 -30.21 4.72 19.10
CA ASN A 158 -31.49 4.20 19.56
C ASN A 158 -32.70 4.89 18.89
N CYS A 159 -32.59 6.18 18.58
CA CYS A 159 -33.74 6.97 18.12
C CYS A 159 -33.51 7.79 16.84
N GLY A 160 -32.30 7.76 16.27
CA GLY A 160 -31.95 8.44 15.01
C GLY A 160 -31.95 9.97 15.09
N LYS A 161 -32.14 10.56 16.27
CA LYS A 161 -32.08 12.02 16.46
C LYS A 161 -30.64 12.51 16.42
N ILE A 162 -30.44 13.70 15.85
CA ILE A 162 -29.18 14.43 15.92
C ILE A 162 -28.91 14.79 17.39
N LEU A 163 -27.75 14.42 17.88
CA LEU A 163 -27.21 14.80 19.18
C LEU A 163 -26.61 16.19 19.03
N ASP A 164 -26.97 17.10 19.95
CA ASP A 164 -26.39 18.44 19.97
C ASP A 164 -24.94 18.41 20.44
N SER A 165 -24.21 19.52 20.25
CA SER A 165 -22.80 19.66 20.60
C SER A 165 -22.50 19.58 22.10
N ARG A 166 -23.51 19.42 22.97
CA ARG A 166 -23.35 19.29 24.44
C ARG A 166 -23.18 17.84 24.90
N PHE A 167 -23.23 16.87 23.97
CA PHE A 167 -23.02 15.43 24.22
C PHE A 167 -21.80 14.84 23.49
#